data_AF-A0A929UX83-F1
#
_entry.id   AF-A0A929UX83-F1
#
_cell.length_a   1.000
_cell.length_b   1.000
_cell.length_c   1.000
_cell.angle_alpha   90.00
_cell.angle_beta   90.00
_cell.angle_gamma   90.00
#
_symmetry.space_group_name_H-M   'P 1'
#
loop_
_entity.id
_entity.type
_entity.pdbx_description
1 polymer ?
#
loop_
_entity_poly.entity_id
_entity_poly.type
_entity_poly.pdbx_seq_one_letter_code
_entity_poly.pdbx_strand_id
1 'polypeptide(L)'
;EELDRRAEKLRAHEDEVDNLKNEIRDIRTRQQEKLEKIAGLKKKDAADKLMQMTERDIKQDLVGLVSKLQHDAMDDAEERAQMILVTAMERMSSEVTAERTVTAVKLTDDEMKGRIIGKEGRNIQALQRETGVDILVDDTPGMIILSSFDPVRRQVARLSLEMLMKDGRIHPARIEEVVAKAKKQIEKEVRQAGEDAMRETGVVGIPKEMLLLLGELKFRTSFGQNVLKHSTEMAQIAGMIAEEIGADVRITKIATLLHDVGKAVSHKIEGKHHHIGAELA
;
A
#
# COMPACT_ATOMS: atom_id res chain seq x y z
N GLU A 1 -60.17 -14.00 79.72
CA GLU A 1 -59.89 -14.56 78.37
C GLU A 1 -60.51 -13.75 77.23
N GLU A 2 -61.84 -13.64 77.09
CA GLU A 2 -62.44 -12.88 75.96
C GLU A 2 -62.22 -11.36 76.07
N LEU A 3 -62.25 -10.83 77.30
CA LEU A 3 -61.93 -9.42 77.59
C LEU A 3 -60.45 -9.09 77.34
N ASP A 4 -59.54 -10.03 77.62
CA ASP A 4 -58.10 -9.83 77.41
C ASP A 4 -57.74 -9.81 75.92
N ARG A 5 -58.34 -10.69 75.12
CA ARG A 5 -58.21 -10.66 73.64
C ARG A 5 -58.76 -9.37 73.03
N ARG A 6 -59.82 -8.81 73.62
CA ARG A 6 -60.39 -7.54 73.17
C ARG A 6 -59.49 -6.36 73.55
N ALA A 7 -58.86 -6.39 74.71
CA ALA A 7 -57.89 -5.40 75.16
C ALA A 7 -56.59 -5.42 74.32
N GLU A 8 -56.09 -6.61 73.96
CA GLU A 8 -54.92 -6.73 73.05
C GLU A 8 -55.23 -6.21 71.64
N LYS A 9 -56.42 -6.53 71.09
CA LYS A 9 -56.84 -5.98 69.79
C LYS A 9 -57.01 -4.45 69.81
N LEU A 10 -57.54 -3.91 70.91
CA LEU A 10 -57.67 -2.46 71.08
C LEU A 10 -56.29 -1.79 71.14
N ARG A 11 -55.34 -2.36 71.88
CA ARG A 11 -53.94 -1.86 71.92
C ARG A 11 -53.27 -1.93 70.56
N ALA A 12 -53.43 -3.04 69.83
CA ALA A 12 -52.88 -3.16 68.48
C ALA A 12 -53.47 -2.12 67.52
N HIS A 13 -54.76 -1.80 67.64
CA HIS A 13 -55.39 -0.73 66.87
C HIS A 13 -54.93 0.66 67.33
N GLU A 14 -54.71 0.88 68.62
CA GLU A 14 -54.14 2.14 69.13
C GLU A 14 -52.73 2.35 68.60
N ASP A 15 -51.89 1.32 68.60
CA ASP A 15 -50.53 1.36 68.05
C ASP A 15 -50.54 1.59 66.53
N GLU A 16 -51.46 0.95 65.79
CA GLU A 16 -51.64 1.17 64.35
C GLU A 16 -52.09 2.61 64.05
N VAL A 17 -53.03 3.14 64.82
CA VAL A 17 -53.51 4.51 64.71
C VAL A 17 -52.40 5.51 65.02
N ASP A 18 -51.56 5.24 66.01
CA ASP A 18 -50.45 6.12 66.36
C ASP A 18 -49.31 6.04 65.34
N ASN A 19 -49.04 4.88 64.75
CA ASN A 19 -48.13 4.75 63.61
C ASN A 19 -48.62 5.54 62.39
N LEU A 20 -49.91 5.41 62.04
CA LEU A 20 -50.52 6.19 60.96
C LEU A 20 -50.48 7.69 61.24
N LYS A 21 -50.72 8.13 62.48
CA LYS A 21 -50.58 9.55 62.85
C LYS A 21 -49.15 10.05 62.67
N ASN A 22 -48.16 9.25 63.03
CA ASN A 22 -46.75 9.62 62.88
C ASN A 22 -46.35 9.67 61.40
N GLU A 23 -46.80 8.71 60.59
CA GLU A 23 -46.56 8.72 59.14
C GLU A 23 -47.23 9.93 58.46
N ILE A 24 -48.46 10.27 58.84
CA ILE A 24 -49.16 11.47 58.37
C ILE A 24 -48.41 12.74 58.78
N ARG A 25 -47.87 12.80 60.01
CA ARG A 25 -47.05 13.93 60.47
C ARG A 25 -45.76 14.05 59.66
N ASP A 26 -45.08 12.94 59.38
CA ASP A 26 -43.87 12.93 58.56
C ASP A 26 -44.15 13.37 57.12
N ILE A 27 -45.22 12.86 56.51
CA ILE A 27 -45.65 13.27 55.16
C ILE A 27 -45.96 14.77 55.15
N ARG A 28 -46.66 15.27 56.17
CA ARG A 28 -47.00 16.70 56.30
C ARG A 28 -45.76 17.56 56.44
N THR A 29 -44.78 17.14 57.25
CA THR A 29 -43.50 17.84 57.40
C THR A 29 -42.73 17.89 56.09
N ARG A 30 -42.62 16.76 55.36
CA ARG A 30 -41.96 16.73 54.04
C ARG A 30 -42.69 17.58 53.00
N GLN A 31 -44.03 17.63 53.04
CA GLN A 31 -44.82 18.50 52.16
C GLN A 31 -44.59 19.98 52.50
N GLN A 32 -44.57 20.34 53.77
CA GLN A 32 -44.29 21.69 54.25
C GLN A 32 -42.89 22.15 53.80
N GLU A 33 -41.86 21.33 53.99
CA GLU A 33 -40.48 21.64 53.54
C GLU A 33 -40.38 21.82 52.03
N LYS A 34 -41.09 20.99 51.24
CA LYS A 34 -41.16 21.14 49.79
C LYS A 34 -41.90 22.42 49.39
N LEU A 35 -43.00 22.74 50.07
CA LEU A 35 -43.77 23.97 49.83
C LEU A 35 -42.97 25.22 50.21
N GLU A 36 -42.21 25.20 51.31
CA GLU A 36 -41.32 26.30 51.71
C GLU A 36 -40.17 26.48 50.72
N LYS A 37 -39.60 25.39 50.19
CA LYS A 37 -38.62 25.46 49.08
C LYS A 37 -39.23 26.04 47.82
N ILE A 38 -40.45 25.67 47.46
CA ILE A 38 -41.16 26.18 46.27
C ILE A 38 -41.56 27.66 46.47
N ALA A 39 -42.02 28.03 47.67
CA ALA A 39 -42.44 29.38 48.02
C ALA A 39 -41.26 30.35 48.19
N GLY A 40 -40.09 29.84 48.62
CA GLY A 40 -38.85 30.61 48.75
C GLY A 40 -38.10 30.83 47.43
N LEU A 41 -38.42 30.06 46.39
CA LEU A 41 -37.90 30.29 45.05
C LEU A 41 -38.64 31.48 44.44
N LYS A 42 -37.92 32.59 44.20
CA LYS A 42 -38.47 33.65 43.37
C LYS A 42 -38.67 33.08 41.96
N LYS A 43 -39.71 33.54 41.26
CA LYS A 43 -40.03 33.13 39.88
C LYS A 43 -38.81 33.15 38.94
N LYS A 44 -37.88 34.08 39.17
CA LYS A 44 -36.60 34.20 38.47
C LYS A 44 -35.66 33.03 38.74
N ASP A 45 -35.44 32.66 40.01
CA ASP A 45 -34.53 31.56 40.40
C ASP A 45 -35.03 30.19 39.91
N ALA A 46 -36.36 29.98 39.89
CA ALA A 46 -36.95 28.78 39.33
C ALA A 46 -36.77 28.70 37.80
N ALA A 47 -36.92 29.84 37.10
CA ALA A 47 -36.68 29.92 35.67
C ALA A 47 -35.19 29.69 35.34
N ASP A 48 -34.27 30.28 36.10
CA ASP A 48 -32.82 30.10 35.91
C ASP A 48 -32.42 28.64 36.12
N LYS A 49 -33.00 27.95 37.11
CA LYS A 49 -32.70 26.54 37.37
C LYS A 49 -33.28 25.59 36.32
N LEU A 50 -34.48 25.87 35.82
CA LEU A 50 -35.06 25.17 34.67
C LEU A 50 -34.17 25.36 33.43
N MET A 51 -33.74 26.60 33.17
CA MET A 51 -32.85 26.91 32.04
C MET A 51 -31.54 26.13 32.15
N GLN A 52 -30.91 26.07 33.33
CA GLN A 52 -29.69 25.28 33.54
C GLN A 52 -29.88 23.78 33.34
N MET A 53 -31.02 23.23 33.79
CA MET A 53 -31.33 21.81 33.58
C MET A 53 -31.54 21.52 32.09
N THR A 54 -32.33 22.34 31.41
CA THR A 54 -32.58 22.23 29.97
C THR A 54 -31.30 22.40 29.16
N GLU A 55 -30.43 23.36 29.50
CA GLU A 55 -29.11 23.53 28.87
C GLU A 55 -28.25 22.28 29.04
N ARG A 56 -28.25 21.67 30.23
CA ARG A 56 -27.48 20.45 30.51
C ARG A 56 -28.00 19.26 29.70
N ASP A 57 -29.32 19.07 29.65
CA ASP A 57 -29.95 17.97 28.93
C ASP A 57 -29.72 18.13 27.42
N ILE A 58 -29.93 19.34 26.88
CA ILE A 58 -29.63 19.67 25.47
C ILE A 58 -28.15 19.45 25.15
N LYS A 59 -27.23 19.82 26.06
CA LYS A 59 -25.80 19.61 25.85
C LYS A 59 -25.47 18.12 25.73
N GLN A 60 -26.09 17.27 26.54
CA GLN A 60 -25.88 15.83 26.47
C GLN A 60 -26.43 15.24 25.17
N ASP A 61 -27.62 15.68 24.74
CA ASP A 61 -28.22 15.28 23.46
C ASP A 61 -27.36 15.75 22.27
N LEU A 62 -26.82 16.96 22.31
CA LEU A 62 -25.91 17.50 21.30
C LEU A 62 -24.61 16.69 21.20
N VAL A 63 -24.03 16.28 22.34
CA VAL A 63 -22.85 15.40 22.33
C VAL A 63 -23.18 14.06 21.68
N GLY A 64 -24.34 13.48 21.99
CA GLY A 64 -24.82 12.25 21.35
C GLY A 64 -25.02 12.42 19.85
N LEU A 65 -25.62 13.53 19.42
CA LEU A 65 -25.83 13.87 18.02
C LEU A 65 -24.49 14.04 17.28
N VAL A 66 -23.53 14.78 17.85
CA VAL A 66 -22.20 14.96 17.25
C VAL A 66 -21.47 13.63 17.14
N SER A 67 -21.52 12.79 18.18
CA SER A 67 -20.92 11.45 18.15
C SER A 67 -21.55 10.58 17.07
N LYS A 68 -22.87 10.62 16.91
CA LYS A 68 -23.57 9.89 15.85
C LYS A 68 -23.17 10.40 14.47
N LEU A 69 -23.18 11.72 14.24
CA LEU A 69 -22.82 12.32 12.96
C LEU A 69 -21.36 12.03 12.58
N GLN A 70 -20.45 11.98 13.56
CA GLN A 70 -19.07 11.58 13.33
C GLN A 70 -18.97 10.11 12.91
N HIS A 71 -19.76 9.22 13.53
CA HIS A 71 -19.80 7.82 13.14
C HIS A 71 -20.39 7.64 11.74
N ASP A 72 -21.53 8.26 11.45
CA ASP A 72 -22.19 8.22 10.14
C ASP A 72 -21.26 8.75 9.04
N ALA A 73 -20.50 9.81 9.32
CA ALA A 73 -19.51 10.37 8.39
C ALA A 73 -18.31 9.43 8.16
N MET A 74 -17.90 8.68 9.19
CA MET A 74 -16.80 7.72 9.08
C MET A 74 -17.23 6.49 8.25
N ASP A 75 -18.47 6.03 8.43
CA ASP A 75 -19.04 4.93 7.66
C ASP A 75 -19.21 5.31 6.17
N ASP A 76 -19.74 6.51 5.87
CA ASP A 76 -19.83 7.03 4.48
C ASP A 76 -18.44 7.19 3.84
N ALA A 77 -17.44 7.63 4.62
CA ALA A 77 -16.07 7.74 4.13
C ALA A 77 -15.47 6.36 3.78
N GLU A 78 -15.74 5.34 4.59
CA GLU A 78 -15.26 3.98 4.34
C GLU A 78 -15.91 3.36 3.09
N GLU A 79 -17.23 3.53 2.93
CA GLU A 79 -17.94 3.06 1.74
C GLU A 79 -17.43 3.74 0.46
N ARG A 80 -17.22 5.06 0.50
CA ARG A 80 -16.65 5.81 -0.63
C ARG A 80 -15.23 5.39 -0.95
N ALA A 81 -14.39 5.19 0.06
CA ALA A 81 -13.02 4.72 -0.13
C ALA A 81 -12.99 3.36 -0.84
N GLN A 82 -13.85 2.43 -0.43
CA GLN A 82 -13.99 1.13 -1.09
C GLN A 82 -14.42 1.28 -2.56
N MET A 83 -15.41 2.15 -2.84
CA MET A 83 -15.85 2.41 -4.22
C MET A 83 -14.74 3.00 -5.11
N ILE A 84 -13.96 3.95 -4.59
CA ILE A 84 -12.82 4.54 -5.32
C ILE A 84 -11.78 3.47 -5.66
N LEU A 85 -11.43 2.62 -4.68
CA LEU A 85 -10.46 1.54 -4.87
C LEU A 85 -10.95 0.51 -5.91
N VAL A 86 -12.19 0.06 -5.80
CA VAL A 86 -12.77 -0.91 -6.75
C VAL A 86 -12.81 -0.33 -8.17
N THR A 87 -13.24 0.93 -8.31
CA THR A 87 -13.29 1.61 -9.61
C THR A 87 -11.90 1.74 -10.23
N ALA A 88 -10.89 2.08 -9.43
CA ALA A 88 -9.51 2.18 -9.89
C ALA A 88 -8.94 0.81 -10.31
N MET A 89 -9.28 -0.26 -9.57
CA MET A 89 -8.90 -1.63 -9.90
C MET A 89 -9.57 -2.14 -11.19
N GLU A 90 -10.86 -1.90 -11.38
CA GLU A 90 -11.61 -2.33 -12.57
C GLU A 90 -11.07 -1.69 -13.86
N ARG A 91 -10.70 -0.41 -13.79
CA ARG A 91 -10.06 0.30 -14.91
C ARG A 91 -8.70 -0.28 -15.27
N MET A 92 -8.03 -0.94 -14.32
CA MET A 92 -6.73 -1.57 -14.52
C MET A 92 -6.86 -3.07 -14.80
N SER A 93 -7.56 -3.44 -15.88
CA SER A 93 -7.54 -4.81 -16.39
C SER A 93 -6.26 -5.05 -17.20
N SER A 94 -5.21 -5.53 -16.54
CA SER A 94 -3.92 -5.87 -17.14
C SER A 94 -3.66 -7.38 -17.01
N GLU A 95 -3.33 -8.04 -18.11
CA GLU A 95 -2.84 -9.42 -18.07
C GLU A 95 -1.47 -9.46 -17.38
N VAL A 96 -1.44 -9.96 -16.14
CA VAL A 96 -0.20 -10.23 -15.42
C VAL A 96 0.30 -11.62 -15.84
N THR A 97 1.08 -11.68 -16.92
CA THR A 97 1.85 -12.89 -17.23
C THR A 97 3.03 -12.99 -16.29
N ALA A 98 3.13 -14.08 -15.52
CA ALA A 98 4.29 -14.35 -14.70
C ALA A 98 5.53 -14.52 -15.60
N GLU A 99 6.51 -13.62 -15.47
CA GLU A 99 7.77 -13.73 -16.19
C GLU A 99 8.66 -14.81 -15.55
N ARG A 100 9.29 -15.64 -16.38
CA ARG A 100 10.22 -16.69 -15.91
C ARG A 100 11.50 -16.04 -15.37
N THR A 101 11.85 -16.37 -14.13
CA THR A 101 13.01 -15.85 -13.41
C THR A 101 14.36 -16.34 -13.94
N VAL A 102 14.37 -17.40 -14.74
CA VAL A 102 15.58 -17.97 -15.34
C VAL A 102 15.68 -17.57 -16.80
N THR A 103 16.75 -16.85 -17.14
CA THR A 103 17.09 -16.53 -18.53
C THR A 103 17.85 -17.70 -19.13
N ALA A 104 17.10 -18.65 -19.68
CA ALA A 104 17.63 -19.78 -20.43
C ALA A 104 17.73 -19.42 -21.92
N VAL A 105 18.91 -19.61 -22.51
CA VAL A 105 19.11 -19.47 -23.96
C VAL A 105 19.06 -20.86 -24.57
N LYS A 106 18.10 -21.09 -25.48
CA LYS A 106 18.01 -22.32 -26.25
C LYS A 106 19.07 -22.31 -27.35
N LEU A 107 19.84 -23.39 -27.45
CA LEU A 107 20.80 -23.61 -28.52
C LEU A 107 20.14 -24.33 -29.70
N THR A 108 20.67 -24.12 -30.90
CA THR A 108 20.23 -24.77 -32.13
C THR A 108 20.66 -26.24 -32.19
N ASP A 109 21.86 -26.54 -31.69
CA ASP A 109 22.46 -27.88 -31.65
C ASP A 109 23.64 -27.92 -30.65
N ASP A 110 24.16 -29.12 -30.38
CA ASP A 110 25.34 -29.31 -29.52
C ASP A 110 26.65 -28.83 -30.18
N GLU A 111 26.68 -28.66 -31.50
CA GLU A 111 27.83 -28.08 -32.20
C GLU A 111 28.00 -26.60 -31.82
N MET A 112 26.89 -25.86 -31.74
CA MET A 112 26.81 -24.48 -31.27
C MET A 112 27.24 -24.39 -29.81
N LYS A 113 26.85 -25.36 -28.96
CA LYS A 113 27.36 -25.48 -27.58
C LYS A 113 28.88 -25.55 -27.56
N GLY A 114 29.47 -26.41 -28.39
CA GLY A 114 30.93 -26.56 -28.54
C GLY A 114 31.62 -25.28 -29.02
N ARG A 115 31.01 -24.54 -29.97
CA ARG A 115 31.55 -23.25 -30.45
C ARG A 115 31.47 -22.14 -29.41
N ILE A 116 30.42 -22.10 -28.60
CA ILE A 116 30.26 -21.12 -27.51
C ILE A 116 31.28 -21.36 -26.41
N ILE A 117 31.57 -22.62 -26.05
CA ILE A 117 32.63 -22.97 -25.10
C ILE A 117 34.00 -22.63 -25.69
N GLY A 118 34.25 -23.05 -26.94
CA GLY A 118 35.53 -22.91 -27.61
C GLY A 118 36.60 -23.87 -27.08
N LYS A 119 37.75 -23.94 -27.77
CA LYS A 119 38.88 -24.78 -27.34
C LYS A 119 39.40 -24.29 -25.98
N GLU A 120 39.39 -25.17 -24.97
CA GLU A 120 39.79 -24.90 -23.58
C GLU A 120 38.92 -23.84 -22.87
N GLY A 121 37.69 -23.62 -23.33
CA GLY A 121 36.80 -22.63 -22.70
C GLY A 121 37.15 -21.18 -23.03
N ARG A 122 38.03 -20.92 -24.01
CA ARG A 122 38.47 -19.56 -24.37
C ARG A 122 37.34 -18.63 -24.79
N ASN A 123 36.32 -19.15 -25.47
CA ASN A 123 35.22 -18.33 -25.95
C ASN A 123 34.24 -18.00 -24.83
N ILE A 124 33.91 -18.98 -23.97
CA ILE A 124 33.05 -18.74 -22.81
C ILE A 124 33.72 -17.79 -21.81
N GLN A 125 35.03 -17.94 -21.56
CA GLN A 125 35.78 -17.01 -20.71
C GLN A 125 35.81 -15.59 -21.29
N ALA A 126 35.98 -15.44 -22.60
CA ALA A 126 35.91 -14.13 -23.25
C ALA A 126 34.52 -13.51 -23.10
N LEU A 127 33.44 -14.28 -23.31
CA LEU A 127 32.07 -13.82 -23.09
C LEU A 127 31.84 -13.38 -21.64
N GLN A 128 32.21 -14.22 -20.66
CA GLN A 128 32.08 -13.91 -19.24
C GLN A 128 32.86 -12.65 -18.85
N ARG A 129 34.07 -12.47 -19.40
CA ARG A 129 34.90 -11.27 -19.18
C ARG A 129 34.26 -10.02 -19.75
N GLU A 130 33.76 -10.07 -20.98
CA GLU A 130 33.20 -8.91 -21.68
C GLU A 130 31.82 -8.50 -21.16
N THR A 131 31.00 -9.47 -20.73
CA THR A 131 29.63 -9.22 -20.23
C THR A 131 29.56 -9.11 -18.70
N GLY A 132 30.52 -9.69 -17.97
CA GLY A 132 30.49 -9.78 -16.51
C GLY A 132 29.33 -10.63 -15.97
N VAL A 133 28.99 -11.71 -16.70
CA VAL A 133 27.89 -12.64 -16.39
C VAL A 133 28.48 -14.03 -16.30
N ASP A 134 28.02 -14.84 -15.35
CA ASP A 134 28.40 -16.24 -15.25
C ASP A 134 27.55 -17.08 -16.20
N ILE A 135 28.22 -17.79 -17.10
CA ILE A 135 27.58 -18.63 -18.11
C ILE A 135 27.75 -20.07 -17.65
N LEU A 136 26.66 -20.67 -17.20
CA LEU A 136 26.63 -22.05 -16.72
C LEU A 136 26.21 -22.97 -17.86
N VAL A 137 27.10 -23.90 -18.18
CA VAL A 137 26.88 -24.94 -19.18
C VAL A 137 26.75 -26.26 -18.43
N ASP A 138 25.54 -26.78 -18.35
CA ASP A 138 25.22 -28.03 -17.64
C ASP A 138 25.03 -29.20 -18.64
N ASP A 139 24.79 -30.40 -18.12
CA ASP A 139 24.48 -31.62 -18.88
C ASP A 139 23.11 -31.57 -19.56
N THR A 140 22.32 -30.52 -19.32
CA THR A 140 21.06 -30.28 -20.03
C THR A 140 21.32 -30.06 -21.53
N PRO A 141 20.75 -30.89 -22.43
CA PRO A 141 20.93 -30.73 -23.87
C PRO A 141 20.31 -29.43 -24.38
N GLY A 142 21.00 -28.73 -25.28
CA GLY A 142 20.43 -27.60 -26.02
C GLY A 142 20.10 -26.34 -25.21
N MET A 143 20.68 -26.14 -24.01
CA MET A 143 20.42 -24.93 -23.20
C MET A 143 21.66 -24.44 -22.46
N ILE A 144 21.78 -23.11 -22.33
CA ILE A 144 22.77 -22.42 -21.48
C ILE A 144 22.03 -21.53 -20.49
N ILE A 145 22.49 -21.53 -19.23
CA ILE A 145 21.92 -20.72 -18.16
C ILE A 145 22.81 -19.49 -17.93
N LEU A 146 22.20 -18.31 -17.94
CA LEU A 146 22.88 -17.04 -17.63
C LEU A 146 22.59 -16.64 -16.19
N SER A 147 23.63 -16.51 -15.38
CA SER A 147 23.56 -16.09 -13.98
C SER A 147 24.27 -14.74 -13.79
N SER A 148 23.54 -13.75 -13.27
CA SER A 148 24.12 -12.46 -12.87
C SER A 148 23.15 -11.74 -11.95
N PHE A 149 23.66 -10.98 -10.98
CA PHE A 149 22.85 -10.11 -10.11
C PHE A 149 22.37 -8.85 -10.84
N ASP A 150 23.07 -8.44 -11.91
CA ASP A 150 22.71 -7.28 -12.73
C ASP A 150 21.84 -7.74 -13.92
N PRO A 151 20.55 -7.37 -13.95
CA PRO A 151 19.63 -7.77 -15.02
C PRO A 151 20.02 -7.19 -16.38
N VAL A 152 20.63 -6.01 -16.43
CA VAL A 152 21.06 -5.37 -17.67
C VAL A 152 22.22 -6.15 -18.27
N ARG A 153 23.23 -6.52 -17.45
CA ARG A 153 24.33 -7.38 -17.92
C ARG A 153 23.83 -8.72 -18.42
N ARG A 154 22.88 -9.33 -17.71
CA ARG A 154 22.27 -10.60 -18.11
C ARG A 154 21.62 -10.50 -19.50
N GLN A 155 20.95 -9.38 -19.78
CA GLN A 155 20.33 -9.14 -21.08
C GLN A 155 21.33 -8.82 -22.19
N VAL A 156 22.40 -8.08 -21.89
CA VAL A 156 23.52 -7.89 -22.80
C VAL A 156 24.13 -9.24 -23.19
N ALA A 157 24.34 -10.14 -22.22
CA ALA A 157 24.86 -11.49 -22.49
C ALA A 157 23.91 -12.32 -23.36
N ARG A 158 22.60 -12.31 -23.06
CA ARG A 158 21.58 -12.99 -23.88
C ARG A 158 21.60 -12.49 -25.32
N LEU A 159 21.51 -11.17 -25.52
CA LEU A 159 21.50 -10.59 -26.86
C LEU A 159 22.80 -10.86 -27.62
N SER A 160 23.94 -10.81 -26.92
CA SER A 160 25.25 -11.13 -27.52
C SER A 160 25.30 -12.58 -28.00
N LEU A 161 24.80 -13.53 -27.20
CA LEU A 161 24.71 -14.94 -27.59
C LEU A 161 23.79 -15.13 -28.80
N GLU A 162 22.61 -14.52 -28.80
CA GLU A 162 21.68 -14.60 -29.95
C GLU A 162 22.29 -14.04 -31.24
N MET A 163 23.05 -12.95 -31.15
CA MET A 163 23.75 -12.37 -32.30
C MET A 163 24.90 -13.25 -32.78
N LEU A 164 25.69 -13.82 -31.87
CA LEU A 164 26.79 -14.75 -32.20
C LEU A 164 26.28 -16.05 -32.82
N MET A 165 25.14 -16.58 -32.33
CA MET A 165 24.50 -17.77 -32.88
C MET A 165 24.01 -17.54 -34.32
N LYS A 166 23.43 -16.36 -34.60
CA LYS A 166 22.99 -16.00 -35.96
C LYS A 166 24.16 -15.84 -36.94
N ASP A 167 25.31 -15.35 -36.46
CA ASP A 167 26.51 -15.14 -37.27
C ASP A 167 27.34 -16.43 -37.46
N GLY A 168 27.23 -17.39 -36.54
CA GLY A 168 27.89 -18.70 -36.59
C GLY A 168 29.40 -18.70 -36.32
N ARG A 169 30.02 -17.51 -36.22
CA ARG A 169 31.45 -17.30 -35.93
C ARG A 169 31.66 -16.83 -34.49
N ILE A 170 32.30 -17.67 -33.69
CA ILE A 170 32.53 -17.40 -32.26
C ILE A 170 34.03 -17.47 -31.97
N HIS A 171 34.67 -16.31 -31.84
CA HIS A 171 36.06 -16.14 -31.43
C HIS A 171 36.23 -14.84 -30.63
N PRO A 172 37.30 -14.68 -29.81
CA PRO A 172 37.41 -13.58 -28.85
C PRO A 172 37.21 -12.17 -29.43
N ALA A 173 37.88 -11.85 -30.55
CA ALA A 173 37.73 -10.54 -31.19
C ALA A 173 36.30 -10.24 -31.67
N ARG A 174 35.57 -11.26 -32.13
CA ARG A 174 34.17 -11.10 -32.56
C ARG A 174 33.22 -10.98 -31.38
N ILE A 175 33.50 -11.71 -30.30
CA ILE A 175 32.75 -11.60 -29.05
C ILE A 175 32.80 -10.16 -28.53
N GLU A 176 33.98 -9.55 -28.48
CA GLU A 176 34.16 -8.16 -28.04
C GLU A 176 33.32 -7.18 -28.88
N GLU A 177 33.39 -7.29 -30.22
CA GLU A 177 32.62 -6.46 -31.13
C GLU A 177 31.10 -6.62 -30.95
N VAL A 178 30.63 -7.87 -30.85
CA VAL A 178 29.20 -8.18 -30.69
C VAL A 178 28.69 -7.71 -29.33
N VAL A 179 29.46 -7.91 -28.26
CA VAL A 179 29.10 -7.42 -26.92
C VAL A 179 29.03 -5.89 -26.90
N ALA A 180 29.96 -5.19 -27.54
CA ALA A 180 29.90 -3.73 -27.65
C ALA A 180 28.66 -3.25 -28.41
N LYS A 181 28.26 -3.97 -29.47
CA LYS A 181 27.03 -3.69 -30.22
C LYS A 181 25.77 -3.97 -29.40
N ALA A 182 25.74 -5.09 -28.67
CA ALA A 182 24.65 -5.45 -27.78
C ALA A 182 24.48 -4.44 -26.64
N LYS A 183 25.58 -3.97 -26.02
CA LYS A 183 25.56 -2.91 -25.00
C LYS A 183 24.86 -1.64 -25.52
N LYS A 184 25.25 -1.15 -26.70
CA LYS A 184 24.62 0.03 -27.33
C LYS A 184 23.13 -0.17 -27.63
N GLN A 185 22.76 -1.37 -28.07
CA GLN A 185 21.35 -1.68 -28.36
C GLN A 185 20.51 -1.73 -27.10
N ILE A 186 21.00 -2.38 -26.04
CA ILE A 186 20.33 -2.45 -24.74
C ILE A 186 20.23 -1.05 -24.12
N GLU A 187 21.27 -0.22 -24.17
CA GLU A 187 21.21 1.16 -23.65
C GLU A 187 20.13 1.99 -24.34
N LYS A 188 19.99 1.86 -25.66
CA LYS A 188 18.92 2.51 -26.42
C LYS A 188 17.54 2.01 -25.98
N GLU A 189 17.41 0.70 -25.77
CA GLU A 189 16.17 0.08 -25.33
C GLU A 189 15.77 0.51 -23.91
N VAL A 190 16.73 0.60 -22.99
CA VAL A 190 16.55 1.14 -21.63
C VAL A 190 16.02 2.57 -21.70
N ARG A 191 16.68 3.44 -22.47
CA ARG A 191 16.27 4.84 -22.60
C ARG A 191 14.85 4.96 -23.16
N GLN A 192 14.57 4.21 -24.23
CA GLN A 192 13.25 4.20 -24.85
C GLN A 192 12.17 3.70 -23.89
N ALA A 193 12.46 2.66 -23.10
CA ALA A 193 11.52 2.13 -22.12
C ALA A 193 11.17 3.15 -21.02
N GLY A 194 12.16 3.92 -20.53
CA GLY A 194 11.93 5.01 -19.58
C GLY A 194 11.07 6.13 -20.18
N GLU A 195 11.36 6.53 -21.43
CA GLU A 195 10.57 7.55 -22.15
C GLU A 195 9.13 7.10 -22.41
N ASP A 196 8.94 5.84 -22.78
CA ASP A 196 7.62 5.25 -23.02
C ASP A 196 6.81 5.18 -21.72
N ALA A 197 7.42 4.77 -20.60
CA ALA A 197 6.78 4.77 -19.28
C ALA A 197 6.34 6.16 -18.82
N MET A 198 7.16 7.19 -19.06
CA MET A 198 6.79 8.58 -18.79
C MET A 198 5.62 9.05 -19.66
N ARG A 199 5.65 8.71 -20.94
CA ARG A 199 4.58 9.06 -21.90
C ARG A 199 3.26 8.40 -21.50
N GLU A 200 3.30 7.13 -21.15
CA GLU A 200 2.11 6.35 -20.76
C GLU A 200 1.49 6.86 -19.46
N THR A 201 2.30 7.26 -18.50
CA THR A 201 1.82 7.79 -17.21
C THR A 201 1.46 9.28 -17.26
N GLY A 202 1.88 9.99 -18.31
CA GLY A 202 1.71 11.44 -18.47
C GLY A 202 2.65 12.27 -17.57
N VAL A 203 3.75 11.67 -17.11
CA VAL A 203 4.73 12.32 -16.23
C VAL A 203 5.79 13.05 -17.06
N VAL A 204 6.07 14.30 -16.70
CA VAL A 204 7.07 15.15 -17.36
C VAL A 204 8.06 15.75 -16.36
N GLY A 205 9.29 15.97 -16.82
CA GLY A 205 10.33 16.66 -16.05
C GLY A 205 11.20 15.75 -15.16
N ILE A 206 11.26 14.44 -15.42
CA ILE A 206 12.19 13.54 -14.73
C ILE A 206 13.62 13.77 -15.26
N PRO A 207 14.64 13.90 -14.38
CA PRO A 207 16.05 14.00 -14.78
C PRO A 207 16.52 12.82 -15.64
N LYS A 208 17.50 13.05 -16.51
CA LYS A 208 17.99 12.02 -17.46
C LYS A 208 18.56 10.80 -16.75
N GLU A 209 19.26 11.01 -15.64
CA GLU A 209 19.85 9.95 -14.82
C GLU A 209 18.76 9.04 -14.24
N MET A 210 17.66 9.63 -13.77
CA MET A 210 16.52 8.91 -13.22
C MET A 210 15.73 8.17 -14.29
N LEU A 211 15.60 8.76 -15.48
CA LEU A 211 14.97 8.12 -16.64
C LEU A 211 15.72 6.84 -17.05
N LEU A 212 17.05 6.85 -17.02
CA LEU A 212 17.85 5.66 -17.28
C LEU A 212 17.58 4.57 -16.24
N LEU A 213 17.58 4.91 -14.94
CA LEU A 213 17.28 3.95 -13.87
C LEU A 213 15.87 3.37 -13.99
N LEU A 214 14.88 4.20 -14.33
CA LEU A 214 13.52 3.75 -14.61
C LEU A 214 13.50 2.72 -15.75
N GLY A 215 14.21 3.01 -16.85
CA GLY A 215 14.33 2.09 -17.97
C GLY A 215 15.00 0.74 -17.62
N GLU A 216 15.97 0.73 -16.71
CA GLU A 216 16.63 -0.50 -16.25
C GLU A 216 15.66 -1.47 -15.57
N LEU A 217 14.59 -0.96 -14.96
CA LEU A 217 13.53 -1.77 -14.34
C LEU A 217 12.82 -2.68 -15.35
N LYS A 218 12.89 -2.38 -16.66
CA LYS A 218 12.34 -3.24 -17.73
C LYS A 218 12.92 -4.65 -17.68
N PHE A 219 14.17 -4.79 -17.28
CA PHE A 219 14.83 -6.10 -17.25
C PHE A 219 14.79 -6.74 -15.86
N ARG A 220 14.15 -6.09 -14.90
CA ARG A 220 14.06 -6.56 -13.53
C ARG A 220 12.70 -7.18 -13.27
N THR A 221 12.74 -8.33 -12.63
CA THR A 221 11.57 -9.05 -12.13
C THR A 221 11.57 -9.08 -10.61
N SER A 222 10.40 -8.89 -10.00
CA SER A 222 10.18 -8.99 -8.56
C SER A 222 8.88 -9.75 -8.34
N PHE A 223 8.90 -10.80 -7.52
CA PHE A 223 7.72 -11.66 -7.29
C PHE A 223 7.06 -12.17 -8.60
N GLY A 224 7.84 -12.40 -9.66
CA GLY A 224 7.34 -12.86 -10.96
C GLY A 224 6.75 -11.77 -11.86
N GLN A 225 6.78 -10.50 -11.44
CA GLN A 225 6.30 -9.36 -12.22
C GLN A 225 7.45 -8.47 -12.70
N ASN A 226 7.28 -7.91 -13.90
CA ASN A 226 8.18 -6.88 -14.42
C ASN A 226 8.06 -5.59 -13.59
N VAL A 227 9.18 -5.08 -13.08
CA VAL A 227 9.16 -3.94 -12.14
C VAL A 227 8.80 -2.63 -12.84
N LEU A 228 9.20 -2.43 -14.10
CA LEU A 228 8.81 -1.24 -14.86
C LEU A 228 7.30 -1.23 -15.09
N LYS A 229 6.74 -2.35 -15.56
CA LYS A 229 5.29 -2.50 -15.79
C LYS A 229 4.49 -2.27 -14.50
N HIS A 230 4.95 -2.85 -13.39
CA HIS A 230 4.37 -2.60 -12.07
C HIS A 230 4.39 -1.10 -11.73
N SER A 231 5.52 -0.42 -11.93
CA SER A 231 5.65 1.00 -11.58
C SER A 231 4.76 1.89 -12.45
N THR A 232 4.58 1.57 -13.73
CA THR A 232 3.66 2.28 -14.62
C THR A 232 2.19 2.06 -14.24
N GLU A 233 1.81 0.83 -13.90
CA GLU A 233 0.48 0.47 -13.39
C GLU A 233 0.15 1.20 -12.08
N MET A 234 1.10 1.20 -11.13
CA MET A 234 0.94 1.90 -9.86
C MET A 234 0.75 3.40 -10.06
N ALA A 235 1.49 4.01 -10.99
CA ALA A 235 1.33 5.43 -11.30
C ALA A 235 -0.05 5.75 -11.91
N GLN A 236 -0.60 4.86 -12.75
CA GLN A 236 -1.94 5.04 -13.30
C GLN A 236 -3.02 4.94 -12.21
N ILE A 237 -2.97 3.90 -11.37
CA ILE A 237 -3.92 3.75 -10.24
C ILE A 237 -3.84 4.94 -9.31
N ALA A 238 -2.64 5.28 -8.85
CA ALA A 238 -2.47 6.32 -7.86
C ALA A 238 -2.89 7.69 -8.43
N GLY A 239 -2.71 7.92 -9.73
CA GLY A 239 -3.25 9.08 -10.42
C GLY A 239 -4.79 9.13 -10.40
N MET A 240 -5.47 8.01 -10.65
CA MET A 240 -6.93 7.93 -10.58
C MET A 240 -7.45 8.15 -9.15
N ILE A 241 -6.82 7.52 -8.16
CA ILE A 241 -7.19 7.71 -6.75
C ILE A 241 -6.98 9.17 -6.34
N ALA A 242 -5.85 9.77 -6.71
CA ALA A 242 -5.53 11.16 -6.38
C ALA A 242 -6.58 12.13 -6.94
N GLU A 243 -7.06 11.90 -8.16
CA GLU A 243 -8.11 12.70 -8.78
C GLU A 243 -9.42 12.64 -7.99
N GLU A 244 -9.85 11.45 -7.58
CA GLU A 244 -11.10 11.25 -6.82
C GLU A 244 -11.06 11.86 -5.41
N ILE A 245 -9.91 11.82 -4.73
CA ILE A 245 -9.76 12.37 -3.36
C ILE A 245 -9.30 13.84 -3.33
N GLY A 246 -9.05 14.45 -4.49
CA GLY A 246 -8.59 15.84 -4.59
C GLY A 246 -7.12 16.05 -4.20
N ALA A 247 -6.27 15.03 -4.30
CA ALA A 247 -4.82 15.13 -4.10
C ALA A 247 -4.09 15.59 -5.37
N ASP A 248 -2.82 15.99 -5.23
CA ASP A 248 -1.99 16.37 -6.38
C ASP A 248 -1.64 15.14 -7.23
N VAL A 249 -2.31 15.02 -8.38
CA VAL A 249 -2.16 13.93 -9.34
C VAL A 249 -0.72 13.84 -9.87
N ARG A 250 -0.07 14.98 -10.11
CA ARG A 250 1.27 15.03 -10.70
C ARG A 250 2.31 14.49 -9.72
N ILE A 251 2.29 14.98 -8.48
CA ILE A 251 3.21 14.52 -7.43
C ILE A 251 2.98 13.03 -7.17
N THR A 252 1.73 12.61 -7.09
CA THR A 252 1.36 11.21 -6.84
C THR A 252 1.91 10.28 -7.93
N LYS A 253 1.72 10.64 -9.21
CA LYS A 253 2.24 9.85 -10.33
C LYS A 253 3.76 9.78 -10.36
N ILE A 254 4.46 10.88 -10.06
CA ILE A 254 5.93 10.89 -9.99
C ILE A 254 6.42 9.98 -8.86
N ALA A 255 5.86 10.13 -7.66
CA ALA A 255 6.25 9.37 -6.49
C ALA A 255 6.03 7.86 -6.70
N THR A 256 4.91 7.48 -7.29
CA THR A 256 4.57 6.07 -7.56
C THR A 256 5.33 5.49 -8.74
N LEU A 257 5.63 6.26 -9.79
CA LEU A 257 6.48 5.79 -10.88
C LEU A 257 7.92 5.51 -10.40
N LEU A 258 8.42 6.31 -9.45
CA LEU A 258 9.79 6.21 -8.95
C LEU A 258 9.94 5.39 -7.65
N HIS A 259 8.84 4.94 -7.03
CA HIS A 259 8.87 4.29 -5.70
C HIS A 259 9.84 3.10 -5.61
N ASP A 260 10.01 2.38 -6.72
CA ASP A 260 10.83 1.18 -6.83
C ASP A 260 12.13 1.40 -7.61
N VAL A 261 12.47 2.64 -7.99
CA VAL A 261 13.68 2.93 -8.78
C VAL A 261 14.96 2.54 -8.06
N GLY A 262 14.96 2.56 -6.72
CA GLY A 262 16.07 2.07 -5.91
C GLY A 262 16.37 0.59 -6.12
N LYS A 263 15.43 -0.20 -6.65
CA LYS A 263 15.71 -1.56 -7.10
C LYS A 263 16.77 -1.55 -8.19
N ALA A 264 16.72 -0.66 -9.18
CA ALA A 264 17.75 -0.59 -10.23
C ALA A 264 19.18 -0.45 -9.66
N VAL A 265 19.34 0.26 -8.55
CA VAL A 265 20.64 0.59 -7.95
C VAL A 265 21.12 -0.42 -6.89
N SER A 266 20.29 -1.40 -6.51
CA SER A 266 20.54 -2.31 -5.38
C SER A 266 21.80 -3.18 -5.48
N HIS A 267 22.42 -3.27 -6.66
CA HIS A 267 23.65 -4.02 -6.90
C HIS A 267 24.92 -3.15 -6.86
N LYS A 268 24.75 -1.81 -6.80
CA LYS A 268 25.85 -0.82 -6.73
C LYS A 268 26.01 -0.19 -5.34
N ILE A 269 24.94 -0.19 -4.53
CA ILE A 269 24.90 0.43 -3.19
C ILE A 269 24.19 -0.52 -2.22
N GLU A 270 24.84 -0.90 -1.11
CA GLU A 270 24.21 -1.68 -0.03
C GLU A 270 23.23 -0.80 0.76
N GLY A 271 21.96 -1.21 0.85
CA GLY A 271 20.93 -0.50 1.63
C GLY A 271 19.49 -0.92 1.29
N LYS A 272 18.53 -0.52 2.13
CA LYS A 272 17.09 -0.74 1.86
C LYS A 272 16.66 0.10 0.66
N HIS A 273 16.08 -0.53 -0.37
CA HIS A 273 15.84 0.10 -1.69
C HIS A 273 15.00 1.39 -1.67
N HIS A 274 14.07 1.54 -0.71
CA HIS A 274 13.25 2.75 -0.55
C HIS A 274 14.05 3.96 -0.07
N HIS A 275 15.10 3.76 0.74
CA HIS A 275 15.97 4.86 1.18
C HIS A 275 16.84 5.36 0.02
N ILE A 276 17.38 4.45 -0.79
CA ILE A 276 18.20 4.78 -1.96
C ILE A 276 17.34 5.51 -3.02
N GLY A 277 16.09 5.09 -3.21
CA GLY A 277 15.15 5.79 -4.08
C GLY A 277 14.86 7.23 -3.62
N ALA A 278 14.69 7.43 -2.30
CA ALA A 278 14.42 8.75 -1.72
C ALA A 278 15.63 9.70 -1.74
N GLU A 279 16.86 9.20 -1.72
CA GLU A 279 18.07 10.04 -1.86
C GLU A 279 18.33 10.46 -3.32
N LEU A 280 17.80 9.72 -4.29
CA LEU A 280 17.98 9.97 -5.72
C LEU A 280 16.87 10.82 -6.35
N ALA A 281 15.66 10.83 -5.77
CA ALA A 281 14.45 11.49 -6.28
C ALA A 281 14.19 12.84 -5.62
#